data_AF-A0A2B1KF41-F1
#
_entry.id   AF-A0A2B1KF41-F1
#
_cell.length_a   1.000
_cell.length_b   1.000
_cell.length_c   1.000
_cell.angle_alpha   90.00
_cell.angle_beta   90.00
_cell.angle_gamma   90.00
#
_symmetry.space_group_name_H-M   'P 1'
#
loop_
_entity.id
_entity.type
_entity.pdbx_description
1 polymer ?
#
loop_
_entity_poly.entity_id
_entity_poly.type
_entity_poly.pdbx_seq_one_letter_code
_entity_poly.pdbx_strand_id
1 'polypeptide(L)'
;MNYVTITQYPNLKFDERVLNVWPNVKFSKRAKLELLNALDRLNRYGLDSMMIGGYLKENSSEETSVLHISCDDFNLELIARYKEKCSIHCIELLEN
;
A
#
# COMPACT_ATOMS: atom_id res chain seq x y z
N MET A 1 5.73 21.75 -6.37
CA MET A 1 5.50 20.43 -7.00
C MET A 1 5.79 19.36 -5.97
N ASN A 2 4.78 18.60 -5.51
CA ASN A 2 4.92 17.62 -4.43
C ASN A 2 4.96 16.18 -4.97
N TYR A 3 5.95 15.85 -5.82
CA TYR A 3 6.11 14.47 -6.29
C TYR A 3 6.42 13.53 -5.12
N VAL A 4 5.80 12.35 -5.14
CA VAL A 4 6.16 11.22 -4.27
C VAL A 4 7.25 10.47 -5.02
N THR A 5 8.49 10.49 -4.52
CA THR A 5 9.52 9.58 -5.01
C THR A 5 9.33 8.25 -4.29
N ILE A 6 8.89 7.21 -5.01
CA ILE A 6 8.87 5.85 -4.45
C ILE A 6 10.33 5.46 -4.20
N THR A 7 10.73 5.47 -2.93
CA THR A 7 11.99 4.89 -2.48
C THR A 7 11.88 3.38 -2.67
N GLN A 8 12.97 2.70 -3.05
CA GLN A 8 12.91 1.25 -3.27
C GLN A 8 12.47 0.54 -1.97
N TYR A 9 11.34 -0.15 -2.05
CA TYR A 9 10.86 -1.06 -1.01
C TYR A 9 11.29 -2.48 -1.41
N PRO A 10 12.38 -3.02 -0.86
CA PRO A 10 12.96 -4.29 -1.31
C PRO A 10 11.99 -5.48 -1.21
N ASN A 11 11.01 -5.39 -0.30
CA ASN A 11 10.03 -6.45 -0.06
C ASN A 11 8.66 -6.15 -0.68
N LEU A 12 8.54 -5.07 -1.47
CA LEU A 12 7.30 -4.72 -2.17
C LEU A 12 7.52 -4.70 -3.68
N LYS A 13 6.52 -5.20 -4.40
CA LYS A 13 6.42 -5.05 -5.85
C LYS A 13 5.10 -4.39 -6.18
N PHE A 14 5.16 -3.33 -6.97
CA PHE A 14 3.97 -2.61 -7.41
C PHE A 14 3.53 -3.14 -8.77
N ASP A 15 2.22 -3.32 -8.94
CA ASP A 15 1.60 -3.51 -10.24
C ASP A 15 1.86 -2.27 -11.12
N GLU A 16 2.12 -2.45 -12.41
CA GLU A 16 2.38 -1.34 -13.33
C GLU A 16 1.24 -0.32 -13.37
N ARG A 17 -0.01 -0.75 -13.17
CA ARG A 17 -1.18 0.13 -13.08
C ARG A 17 -1.06 1.09 -11.90
N VAL A 18 -0.57 0.62 -10.76
CA VAL A 18 -0.30 1.47 -9.59
C VAL A 18 0.74 2.54 -9.93
N LEU A 19 1.84 2.12 -10.59
CA LEU A 19 2.92 3.02 -11.00
C LEU A 19 2.47 4.06 -12.04
N ASN A 20 1.47 3.76 -12.86
CA ASN A 20 0.90 4.67 -13.84
C ASN A 20 -0.18 5.61 -13.25
N VAL A 21 -0.92 5.16 -12.23
CA VAL A 21 -2.01 5.93 -11.63
C VAL A 21 -1.50 6.90 -10.57
N TRP A 22 -0.70 6.44 -9.61
CA TRP A 22 -0.30 7.25 -8.45
C TRP A 22 0.41 8.57 -8.77
N PRO A 23 1.28 8.68 -9.79
CA PRO A 23 1.89 9.95 -10.15
C PRO A 23 0.87 11.01 -10.62
N ASN A 24 -0.28 10.57 -11.12
CA ASN A 24 -1.35 11.42 -11.63
C ASN A 24 -2.42 11.73 -10.57
N VAL A 25 -2.40 11.06 -9.42
CA VAL A 25 -3.32 11.32 -8.31
C VAL A 25 -2.80 12.47 -7.45
N LYS A 26 -3.65 13.47 -7.20
CA LYS A 26 -3.36 14.55 -6.26
C LYS A 26 -3.64 14.08 -4.84
N PHE A 27 -2.63 13.52 -4.18
CA PHE A 27 -2.69 13.25 -2.75
C PHE A 27 -2.52 14.54 -1.95
N SER A 28 -3.34 14.72 -0.91
CA SER A 28 -3.07 15.71 0.12
C SER A 28 -1.77 15.36 0.87
N LYS A 29 -1.20 16.33 1.59
CA LYS A 29 0.02 16.09 2.38
C LYS A 29 -0.20 15.00 3.42
N ARG A 30 -1.38 14.94 4.04
CA ARG A 30 -1.75 13.94 5.02
C ARG A 30 -1.84 12.56 4.37
N ALA A 31 -2.61 12.44 3.30
CA ALA A 31 -2.77 11.18 2.55
C ALA A 31 -1.43 10.60 2.09
N LYS A 32 -0.51 11.46 1.63
CA LYS A 32 0.85 11.05 1.25
C LYS A 32 1.63 10.45 2.42
N LEU A 33 1.54 11.04 3.60
CA LEU A 33 2.23 10.52 4.80
C LEU A 33 1.64 9.19 5.25
N GLU A 34 0.31 9.06 5.24
CA GLU A 34 -0.39 7.80 5.56
C GLU A 34 0.01 6.68 4.60
N LEU A 35 0.00 6.95 3.29
CA LEU A 35 0.44 5.99 2.27
C LEU A 35 1.90 5.55 2.48
N LEU A 36 2.81 6.50 2.69
CA LEU A 36 4.22 6.19 2.92
C LEU A 36 4.44 5.39 4.21
N ASN A 37 3.70 5.68 5.28
CA ASN A 37 3.76 4.94 6.53
C ASN A 37 3.24 3.51 6.37
N ALA A 38 2.10 3.33 5.68
CA ALA A 38 1.54 2.02 5.39
C ALA A 38 2.52 1.16 4.56
N LEU A 39 3.13 1.74 3.51
CA LEU A 39 4.11 1.05 2.68
C LEU A 39 5.41 0.71 3.44
N ASP A 40 5.93 1.60 4.29
CA ASP A 40 7.12 1.32 5.10
C ASP A 40 6.86 0.17 6.09
N ARG A 41 5.70 0.16 6.75
CA ARG A 41 5.31 -0.94 7.64
C ARG A 41 5.15 -2.24 6.88
N LEU A 42 4.46 -2.24 5.73
CA LEU A 42 4.29 -3.44 4.91
C LEU A 42 5.63 -3.97 4.41
N ASN A 43 6.53 -3.10 4.00
CA ASN A 43 7.87 -3.50 3.58
C ASN A 43 8.69 -4.14 4.70
N ARG A 44 8.53 -3.70 5.95
CA ARG A 44 9.30 -4.22 7.10
C ARG A 44 8.69 -5.46 7.72
N TYR A 45 7.36 -5.51 7.82
CA TYR A 45 6.64 -6.47 8.65
C TYR A 45 5.68 -7.37 7.88
N GLY A 46 5.53 -7.16 6.56
CA GLY A 46 4.52 -7.87 5.78
C GLY A 46 3.10 -7.62 6.31
N LEU A 47 2.23 -8.63 6.21
CA LEU A 47 0.82 -8.54 6.60
C LEU A 47 0.56 -8.76 8.10
N ASP A 48 1.56 -8.56 8.95
CA ASP A 48 1.37 -8.59 10.41
C ASP A 48 0.41 -7.48 10.85
N SER A 49 -0.79 -7.87 11.30
CA SER A 49 -1.86 -6.94 11.66
C SER A 49 -1.55 -6.09 12.89
N MET A 50 -0.75 -6.59 13.82
CA MET A 50 -0.32 -5.82 14.99
C MET A 50 0.65 -4.71 14.59
N MET A 51 1.52 -4.98 13.61
CA MET A 51 2.55 -4.05 13.16
C MET A 51 2.05 -3.06 12.10
N ILE A 52 1.19 -3.52 11.18
CA ILE A 52 0.56 -2.66 10.18
C ILE A 52 -0.44 -1.72 10.85
N GLY A 53 -1.21 -2.22 11.82
CA GLY A 53 -2.22 -1.47 12.56
C GLY A 53 -3.48 -1.26 11.73
N GLY A 54 -4.15 -0.11 11.95
CA GLY A 54 -5.46 0.20 11.35
C GLY A 54 -5.49 0.39 9.83
N TYR A 55 -4.38 0.13 9.13
CA TYR A 55 -4.37 0.12 7.67
C TYR A 55 -4.92 -1.19 7.09
N LEU A 56 -4.95 -2.31 7.83
CA LEU A 56 -5.59 -3.53 7.32
C LEU A 56 -7.09 -3.53 7.61
N LYS A 57 -7.91 -3.89 6.63
CA LYS A 57 -9.34 -4.16 6.85
C LYS A 57 -9.56 -5.39 7.73
N GLU A 58 -10.65 -5.44 8.49
CA GLU A 58 -10.96 -6.47 9.51
C GLU A 58 -10.96 -7.93 9.02
N ASN A 59 -11.00 -8.17 7.70
CA ASN A 59 -10.97 -9.51 7.08
C ASN A 59 -9.65 -9.82 6.36
N SER A 60 -8.54 -9.26 6.86
CA SER A 60 -7.20 -9.46 6.31
C SER A 60 -6.67 -10.87 6.65
N SER A 61 -6.01 -11.52 5.69
CA SER A 61 -5.28 -12.77 5.91
C SER A 61 -3.78 -12.56 5.69
N GLU A 62 -2.97 -13.51 6.19
CA GLU A 62 -1.51 -13.51 5.99
C GLU A 62 -1.10 -13.67 4.51
N GLU A 63 -2.02 -14.09 3.64
CA GLU A 63 -1.78 -14.28 2.20
C GLU A 63 -2.28 -13.11 1.36
N THR A 64 -3.40 -12.49 1.73
CA THR A 64 -3.99 -11.38 0.99
C THR A 64 -4.76 -10.48 1.93
N SER A 65 -4.51 -9.18 1.82
CA SER A 65 -5.19 -8.17 2.62
C SER A 65 -5.45 -6.91 1.82
N VAL A 66 -6.47 -6.17 2.23
CA VAL A 66 -6.75 -4.83 1.70
C VAL A 66 -6.18 -3.80 2.68
N LEU A 67 -5.23 -3.01 2.18
CA LEU A 67 -4.79 -1.78 2.82
C LEU A 67 -5.84 -0.69 2.57
N HIS A 68 -6.30 -0.07 3.63
CA HIS A 68 -7.22 1.06 3.61
C HIS A 68 -6.51 2.30 4.13
N ILE A 69 -6.35 3.29 3.25
CA ILE A 69 -5.64 4.54 3.54
C ILE A 69 -6.64 5.68 3.41
N SER A 70 -6.98 6.30 4.53
CA SER A 70 -7.88 7.44 4.56
C SER A 70 -7.18 8.66 3.94
N CYS A 71 -7.74 9.16 2.85
CA CYS A 71 -7.37 10.44 2.26
C CYS A 71 -8.48 11.46 2.58
N ASP A 72 -8.16 12.75 2.53
CA ASP A 72 -9.12 13.79 2.98
C ASP A 72 -10.44 13.75 2.20
N ASP A 73 -10.37 13.51 0.88
CA ASP A 73 -11.54 13.53 -0.02
C ASP A 73 -11.98 12.13 -0.51
N PHE A 74 -11.19 11.08 -0.23
CA PHE A 74 -11.46 9.72 -0.70
C PHE A 74 -10.74 8.67 0.15
N ASN A 75 -11.08 7.41 -0.01
CA ASN A 75 -10.31 6.31 0.57
C ASN A 75 -9.53 5.60 -0.53
N LEU A 76 -8.23 5.39 -0.30
CA LEU A 76 -7.41 4.58 -1.18
C LEU A 76 -7.41 3.14 -0.65
N GLU A 77 -7.81 2.21 -1.50
CA GLU A 77 -7.73 0.78 -1.20
C GLU A 77 -6.71 0.10 -2.11
N LEU A 78 -5.83 -0.69 -1.50
CA LEU A 78 -4.78 -1.43 -2.20
C LEU A 78 -4.82 -2.89 -1.75
N ILE A 79 -4.66 -3.80 -2.69
CA ILE A 79 -4.53 -5.22 -2.37
C ILE A 79 -3.05 -5.52 -2.18
N ALA A 80 -2.69 -6.01 -1.00
CA ALA A 80 -1.38 -6.56 -0.69
C ALA A 80 -1.49 -8.09 -0.69
N ARG A 81 -0.80 -8.77 -1.62
CA ARG A 81 -0.75 -10.24 -1.69
C ARG A 81 0.65 -10.75 -1.39
N TYR A 82 0.77 -11.71 -0.49
CA TYR A 82 2.03 -12.43 -0.28
C TYR A 82 2.31 -13.33 -1.48
N LYS A 83 3.54 -13.29 -2.01
CA LYS A 83 3.98 -14.17 -3.09
C LYS A 83 5.14 -15.03 -2.62
N GLU A 84 4.83 -16.30 -2.30
CA GLU A 84 5.79 -17.29 -1.76
C GLU A 84 7.11 -17.36 -2.52
N LYS A 85 7.09 -17.19 -3.85
CA LYS A 85 8.30 -17.27 -4.68
C LYS A 85 9.35 -16.19 -4.41
N CYS A 86 9.01 -15.09 -3.74
CA CYS A 86 9.95 -13.99 -3.56
C CYS A 86 9.97 -13.36 -2.16
N SER A 87 9.14 -13.79 -1.21
CA SER A 87 8.95 -13.07 0.07
C SER A 87 8.59 -11.59 -0.12
N ILE A 88 7.90 -11.28 -1.23
CA ILE A 88 7.54 -9.94 -1.66
C ILE A 88 6.02 -9.82 -1.65
N HIS A 89 5.52 -8.71 -1.12
CA HIS A 89 4.10 -8.37 -1.23
C HIS A 89 3.84 -7.62 -2.54
N CYS A 90 2.90 -8.13 -3.34
CA CYS A 90 2.42 -7.43 -4.53
C CYS A 90 1.36 -6.40 -4.11
N ILE A 91 1.53 -5.15 -4.52
CA ILE A 91 0.57 -4.07 -4.34
C ILE A 91 -0.20 -3.85 -5.63
N GLU A 92 -1.51 -4.05 -5.59
CA GLU A 92 -2.42 -3.94 -6.72
C GLU A 92 -3.54 -2.94 -6.40
N LEU A 93 -4.08 -2.28 -7.43
CA LEU A 93 -5.30 -1.47 -7.28
C LEU A 93 -6.50 -2.42 -7.13
N LEU A 94 -7.46 -2.03 -6.29
CA LEU A 94 -8.76 -2.70 -6.27
C LEU A 94 -9.43 -2.48 -7.64
N GLU A 95 -9.70 -3.55 -8.37
CA GLU A 95 -10.57 -3.49 -9.56
C GLU A 95 -12.01 -3.30 -9.06
N ASN A 96 -12.66 -2.23 -9.51
CA ASN A 96 -14.12 -2.09 -9.44
C ASN A 96 -14.75 -2.74 -10.68
#